data_AF-A0A2B7WFQ1-F1
#
_entry.id   AF-A0A2B7WFQ1-F1
#
_cell.length_a   1.000
_cell.length_b   1.000
_cell.length_c   1.000
_cell.angle_alpha   90.00
_cell.angle_beta   90.00
_cell.angle_gamma   90.00
#
_symmetry.space_group_name_H-M   'P 1'
#
loop_
_entity.id
_entity.type
_entity.pdbx_description
1 polymer ?
#
loop_
_entity_poly.entity_id
_entity_poly.type
_entity_poly.pdbx_seq_one_letter_code
_entity_poly.pdbx_strand_id
1 'polypeptide(L)'
;MWTTQKVDFSIHEAHNMFTLVSAGCLGALFLFSLPFLRQLSYEVFLRTHQALAGVCVYGIWRHLPADNLYPHLYLYAALGIFVLTSTIQFLIFLYRNGLFAGQGCPRAIVSTSTNYQHKIKKNTNDTVNTAIRVRLVLPRPVKVQAGQYINLWMPSVSLSSWAQTHPFVVTSWSCRKQDTLDLLLQPRSGISTALLHQARAVGEGSISFLAFFSGPHGISEPVSHYETVLVIASEFGIAAVIPYLRKMIYGYNTCTSQTRRIHLVWQLESLDIAIATQELLNSLLEDDILDNGYIFAISIYVKNGHFIKNELPFGRHERAVLHKGVPDYSNIISSEASGNRIERLPEIYDEHGQMLVMASTSNVLRDQLRNIVRGYLHHQVRMSELEFQPQ
;
A
#
# COMPACT_ATOMS: atom_id res chain seq x y z
N MET A 1 -16.08 67.30 -6.18
CA MET A 1 -15.93 66.88 -7.59
C MET A 1 -14.91 65.75 -7.60
N TRP A 2 -15.37 64.50 -7.51
CA TRP A 2 -14.50 63.32 -7.50
C TRP A 2 -14.18 62.99 -8.95
N THR A 3 -13.00 63.40 -9.42
CA THR A 3 -12.50 62.97 -10.73
C THR A 3 -12.21 61.48 -10.65
N THR A 4 -13.15 60.66 -11.13
CA THR A 4 -12.89 59.26 -11.46
C THR A 4 -11.90 59.26 -12.62
N GLN A 5 -10.61 59.21 -12.30
CA GLN A 5 -9.57 58.93 -13.27
C GLN A 5 -9.86 57.53 -13.81
N LYS A 6 -10.37 57.43 -15.04
CA LYS A 6 -10.51 56.16 -15.74
C LYS A 6 -9.10 55.61 -15.91
N VAL A 7 -8.75 54.61 -15.10
CA VAL A 7 -7.57 53.80 -15.34
C VAL A 7 -7.92 52.92 -16.53
N ASP A 8 -7.52 53.33 -17.72
CA ASP A 8 -7.74 52.54 -18.93
C ASP A 8 -6.81 51.31 -18.88
N PHE A 9 -7.38 50.15 -18.56
CA PHE A 9 -6.67 48.88 -18.59
C PHE A 9 -6.53 48.40 -20.03
N SER A 10 -5.49 48.85 -20.73
CA SER A 10 -5.23 48.44 -22.10
C SER A 10 -4.68 47.00 -22.14
N ILE A 11 -5.42 46.09 -22.78
CA ILE A 11 -5.03 44.68 -22.96
C ILE A 11 -3.82 44.55 -23.92
N HIS A 12 -3.54 45.59 -24.71
CA HIS A 12 -2.39 45.61 -25.61
C HIS A 12 -1.05 45.80 -24.88
N GLU A 13 -1.08 46.26 -23.63
CA GLU A 13 0.12 46.31 -22.79
C GLU A 13 0.46 44.90 -22.30
N ALA A 14 1.69 44.46 -22.57
CA ALA A 14 2.16 43.13 -22.21
C ALA A 14 1.95 42.84 -20.70
N HIS A 15 2.19 43.82 -19.83
CA HIS A 15 1.99 43.72 -18.39
C HIS A 15 0.53 43.37 -18.01
N ASN A 16 -0.44 44.11 -18.55
CA ASN A 16 -1.87 43.91 -18.29
C ASN A 16 -2.36 42.57 -18.85
N MET A 17 -1.88 42.18 -20.03
CA MET A 17 -2.18 40.88 -20.63
C MET A 17 -1.69 39.73 -19.74
N PHE A 18 -0.43 39.74 -19.28
CA PHE A 18 0.09 38.68 -18.42
C PHE A 18 -0.58 38.64 -17.04
N THR A 19 -1.07 39.78 -16.55
CA THR A 19 -1.92 39.86 -15.36
C THR A 19 -3.22 39.08 -15.55
N LEU A 20 -3.92 39.32 -16.67
CA LEU A 20 -5.18 38.65 -16.98
C LEU A 20 -4.98 37.13 -17.18
N VAL A 21 -3.89 36.74 -17.87
CA VAL A 21 -3.52 35.34 -18.06
C VAL A 21 -3.23 34.66 -16.71
N SER A 22 -2.42 35.28 -15.85
CA SER A 22 -2.11 34.72 -14.53
C SER A 22 -3.36 34.61 -13.65
N ALA A 23 -4.20 35.64 -13.59
CA ALA A 23 -5.45 35.63 -12.84
C ALA A 23 -6.42 34.56 -13.36
N GLY A 24 -6.55 34.42 -14.68
CA GLY A 24 -7.34 33.37 -15.32
C GLY A 24 -6.82 31.96 -15.00
N CYS A 25 -5.51 31.74 -15.07
CA CYS A 25 -4.89 30.47 -14.69
C CYS A 25 -5.09 30.16 -13.20
N LEU A 26 -4.98 31.15 -12.31
CA LEU A 26 -5.22 30.97 -10.89
C LEU A 26 -6.69 30.60 -10.60
N GLY A 27 -7.64 31.26 -11.27
CA GLY A 27 -9.06 30.91 -11.21
C GLY A 27 -9.34 29.50 -11.73
N ALA A 28 -8.74 29.11 -12.85
CA ALA A 28 -8.85 27.75 -13.40
C ALA A 28 -8.23 26.70 -12.46
N LEU A 29 -7.06 26.98 -11.87
CA LEU A 29 -6.43 26.10 -10.87
C LEU A 29 -7.37 25.87 -9.68
N PHE A 30 -8.02 26.92 -9.18
CA PHE A 30 -9.00 26.80 -8.11
C PHE A 30 -10.19 25.94 -8.53
N LEU A 31 -10.81 26.22 -9.68
CA LEU A 31 -11.96 25.47 -10.18
C LEU A 31 -11.64 23.99 -10.38
N PHE A 32 -10.55 23.65 -11.07
CA PHE A 32 -10.16 22.26 -11.30
C PHE A 32 -9.77 21.52 -10.02
N SER A 33 -9.39 22.23 -8.95
CA SER A 33 -9.07 21.61 -7.65
C SER A 33 -10.30 21.20 -6.84
N LEU A 34 -11.52 21.52 -7.30
CA LEU A 34 -12.75 21.10 -6.64
C LEU A 34 -12.88 19.56 -6.62
N PRO A 35 -13.31 18.95 -5.50
CA PRO A 35 -13.37 17.49 -5.35
C PRO A 35 -14.16 16.78 -6.45
N PHE A 36 -15.26 17.39 -6.91
CA PHE A 36 -16.10 16.86 -7.99
C PHE A 36 -15.32 16.64 -9.29
N LEU A 37 -14.52 17.63 -9.71
CA LEU A 37 -13.73 17.52 -10.95
C LEU A 37 -12.55 16.56 -10.80
N ARG A 38 -11.90 16.57 -9.62
CA ARG A 38 -10.79 15.66 -9.33
C ARG A 38 -11.22 14.19 -9.29
N GLN A 39 -12.45 13.90 -8.87
CA GLN A 39 -12.98 12.54 -8.80
C GLN A 39 -13.33 11.95 -10.18
N LEU A 40 -13.65 12.78 -11.18
CA LEU A 40 -13.93 12.33 -12.54
C LEU A 40 -12.69 11.72 -13.23
N SER A 41 -11.55 12.39 -13.11
CA SER A 41 -10.26 11.87 -13.56
C SER A 41 -9.12 12.57 -12.83
N TYR A 42 -8.55 11.88 -11.84
CA TYR A 42 -7.41 12.40 -11.07
C TYR A 42 -6.19 12.66 -11.95
N GLU A 43 -5.99 11.85 -12.98
CA GLU A 43 -4.81 11.92 -13.85
C GLU A 43 -4.87 13.11 -14.80
N VAL A 44 -6.02 13.34 -15.44
CA VAL A 44 -6.24 14.51 -16.29
C VAL A 44 -6.15 15.77 -15.43
N PHE A 45 -6.76 15.75 -14.24
CA PHE A 45 -6.64 16.83 -13.27
C PHE A 45 -5.17 17.15 -12.96
N LEU A 46 -4.35 16.15 -12.61
CA LEU A 46 -2.96 16.36 -12.23
C LEU A 46 -2.14 16.99 -13.38
N ARG A 47 -2.33 16.52 -14.62
CA ARG A 47 -1.60 17.07 -15.79
C ARG A 47 -2.05 18.48 -16.14
N THR A 48 -3.35 18.74 -16.14
CA THR A 48 -3.89 20.08 -16.36
C THR A 48 -3.44 21.05 -15.27
N HIS A 49 -3.41 20.61 -14.01
CA HIS A 49 -2.93 21.40 -12.89
C HIS A 49 -1.45 21.77 -13.05
N GLN A 50 -0.59 20.82 -13.40
CA GLN A 50 0.84 21.06 -13.67
C GLN A 50 1.05 22.07 -14.81
N ALA A 51 0.32 21.93 -15.91
CA ALA A 51 0.39 22.84 -17.05
C ALA A 51 -0.06 24.27 -16.67
N LEU A 52 -1.22 24.39 -16.01
CA LEU A 52 -1.73 25.69 -15.55
C LEU A 52 -0.83 26.35 -14.52
N ALA A 53 -0.22 25.59 -13.61
CA ALA A 53 0.74 26.12 -12.65
C ALA A 53 1.98 26.71 -13.35
N GLY A 54 2.52 26.02 -14.37
CA GLY A 54 3.63 26.54 -15.17
C GLY A 54 3.29 27.84 -15.89
N VAL A 55 2.13 27.90 -16.54
CA VAL A 55 1.65 29.12 -17.21
C VAL A 55 1.41 30.25 -16.20
N CYS A 56 0.86 29.94 -15.03
CA CYS A 56 0.62 30.91 -13.96
C CYS A 56 1.95 31.52 -13.46
N VAL A 57 2.94 30.69 -13.14
CA VAL A 57 4.28 31.15 -12.70
C VAL A 57 4.95 32.01 -13.77
N TYR A 58 4.87 31.61 -15.04
CA TYR A 58 5.39 32.41 -16.15
C TYR A 58 4.66 33.76 -16.31
N GLY A 59 3.33 33.76 -16.18
CA GLY A 59 2.51 34.97 -16.20
C GLY A 59 2.87 35.93 -15.06
N ILE A 60 3.07 35.41 -13.85
CA ILE A 60 3.53 36.20 -12.70
C ILE A 60 4.92 36.79 -13.00
N TRP A 61 5.85 35.98 -13.50
CA TRP A 61 7.19 36.45 -13.84
C TRP A 61 7.19 37.61 -14.85
N ARG A 62 6.33 37.54 -15.87
CA ARG A 62 6.19 38.61 -16.89
C ARG A 62 5.38 39.81 -16.41
N HIS A 63 4.50 39.62 -15.43
CA HIS A 63 3.75 40.70 -14.79
C HIS A 63 4.64 41.53 -13.86
N LEU A 64 5.59 40.93 -13.15
CA LEU A 64 6.38 41.67 -12.17
C LEU A 64 7.14 42.85 -12.80
N PRO A 65 7.03 44.08 -12.23
CA PRO A 65 7.72 45.26 -12.76
C PRO A 65 9.22 45.11 -12.59
N ALA A 66 9.99 45.35 -13.67
CA ALA A 66 11.44 45.19 -13.69
C ALA A 66 12.17 46.09 -12.67
N ASP A 67 11.54 47.19 -12.27
CA ASP A 67 12.12 48.21 -11.39
C ASP A 67 12.18 47.75 -9.92
N ASN A 68 11.38 46.74 -9.53
CA ASN A 68 11.32 46.25 -8.16
C ASN A 68 11.96 44.86 -8.05
N LEU A 69 13.09 44.80 -7.34
CA LEU A 69 13.84 43.56 -7.09
C LEU A 69 13.16 42.64 -6.07
N TYR A 70 12.45 43.18 -5.07
CA TYR A 70 11.89 42.37 -3.98
C TYR A 70 10.93 41.26 -4.45
N PRO A 71 9.92 41.51 -5.30
CA PRO A 71 9.01 40.46 -5.77
C PRO A 71 9.72 39.38 -6.62
N HIS A 72 10.70 39.80 -7.43
CA HIS A 72 11.51 38.89 -8.24
C HIS A 72 12.35 37.97 -7.36
N LEU A 73 12.93 38.47 -6.27
CA LEU A 73 13.70 37.65 -5.32
C LEU A 73 12.86 36.54 -4.70
N TYR A 74 11.62 36.82 -4.26
CA TYR A 74 10.73 35.78 -3.74
C TYR A 74 10.40 34.71 -4.78
N LEU A 75 10.11 35.12 -6.01
CA LEU A 75 9.80 34.22 -7.11
C LEU A 75 11.00 33.32 -7.46
N TYR A 76 12.20 33.91 -7.58
CA TYR A 76 13.42 33.16 -7.87
C TYR A 76 13.83 32.24 -6.71
N ALA A 77 13.64 32.66 -5.46
CA ALA A 77 13.88 31.80 -4.30
C ALA A 77 12.96 30.57 -4.32
N ALA A 78 11.65 30.77 -4.54
CA ALA A 78 10.68 29.68 -4.63
C ALA A 78 10.98 28.74 -5.81
N LEU A 79 11.28 29.30 -6.99
CA LEU A 79 11.65 28.53 -8.18
C LEU A 79 12.95 27.75 -7.95
N GLY A 80 13.94 28.37 -7.32
CA GLY A 80 15.22 27.75 -6.97
C GLY A 80 15.03 26.55 -6.05
N ILE A 81 14.23 26.68 -4.99
CA ILE A 81 13.91 25.57 -4.08
C ILE A 81 13.17 24.46 -4.83
N PHE A 82 12.18 24.80 -5.66
CA PHE A 82 11.42 23.82 -6.45
C PHE A 82 12.31 23.05 -7.43
N VAL A 83 13.17 23.73 -8.18
CA VAL A 83 14.10 23.11 -9.12
C VAL A 83 15.13 22.26 -8.39
N LEU A 84 15.71 22.75 -7.29
CA LEU A 84 16.68 22.00 -6.51
C LEU A 84 16.08 20.72 -5.92
N THR A 85 14.92 20.82 -5.29
CA THR A 85 14.24 19.63 -4.72
C THR A 85 13.82 18.64 -5.81
N SER A 86 13.29 19.13 -6.94
CA SER A 86 12.90 18.27 -8.07
C SER A 86 14.10 17.57 -8.71
N THR A 87 15.22 18.28 -8.90
CA THR A 87 16.46 17.70 -9.46
C THR A 87 17.05 16.66 -8.52
N ILE A 88 17.11 16.93 -7.21
CA ILE A 88 17.56 15.93 -6.22
C ILE A 88 16.67 14.68 -6.26
N GLN A 89 15.33 14.85 -6.25
CA GLN A 89 14.40 13.72 -6.32
C GLN A 89 14.54 12.93 -7.62
N PHE A 90 14.71 13.61 -8.75
CA PHE A 90 14.92 12.98 -10.06
C PHE A 90 16.24 12.21 -10.11
N LEU A 91 17.33 12.78 -9.58
CA LEU A 91 18.62 12.09 -9.50
C LEU A 91 18.56 10.86 -8.59
N ILE A 92 17.89 10.95 -7.43
CA ILE A 92 17.66 9.80 -6.54
C ILE A 92 16.84 8.72 -7.26
N PHE A 93 15.79 9.12 -7.97
CA PHE A 93 14.97 8.21 -8.77
C PHE A 93 15.82 7.50 -9.84
N LEU A 94 16.60 8.22 -10.64
CA LEU A 94 17.46 7.63 -11.65
C LEU A 94 18.51 6.69 -11.04
N TYR A 95 19.18 7.13 -9.98
CA TYR A 95 20.19 6.33 -9.28
C TYR A 95 19.62 5.01 -8.75
N ARG A 96 18.44 5.05 -8.12
CA ARG A 96 17.73 3.84 -7.63
C ARG A 96 17.28 2.93 -8.75
N ASN A 97 16.88 3.49 -9.89
CA ASN A 97 16.39 2.76 -11.05
C ASN A 97 17.50 2.35 -12.03
N GLY A 98 18.75 2.25 -11.57
CA GLY A 98 19.83 1.60 -12.32
C GLY A 98 20.79 2.54 -13.04
N LEU A 99 20.63 3.87 -12.91
CA LEU A 99 21.65 4.80 -13.42
C LEU A 99 22.99 4.50 -12.74
N PHE A 100 24.01 4.20 -13.55
CA PHE A 100 25.36 3.77 -13.14
C PHE A 100 25.43 2.45 -12.35
N ALA A 101 24.42 1.58 -12.41
CA ALA A 101 24.45 0.30 -11.69
C ALA A 101 25.08 -0.85 -12.49
N GLY A 102 25.21 -0.71 -13.81
CA GLY A 102 25.71 -1.77 -14.71
C GLY A 102 24.74 -2.95 -14.92
N GLN A 103 23.73 -3.11 -14.06
CA GLN A 103 22.74 -4.19 -14.09
C GLN A 103 21.46 -3.87 -14.90
N GLY A 104 21.41 -2.70 -15.55
CA GLY A 104 20.25 -2.26 -16.36
C GLY A 104 19.10 -1.66 -15.53
N CYS A 105 17.93 -1.53 -16.16
CA CYS A 105 16.72 -0.99 -15.54
C CYS A 105 15.96 -2.07 -14.75
N PRO A 106 15.16 -1.69 -13.73
CA PRO A 106 14.35 -2.63 -12.99
C PRO A 106 13.29 -3.29 -13.88
N ARG A 107 12.98 -4.56 -13.58
CA ARG A 107 12.02 -5.37 -14.35
C ARG A 107 10.99 -5.97 -13.42
N ALA A 108 9.71 -5.85 -13.78
CA ALA A 108 8.61 -6.50 -13.10
C ALA A 108 8.27 -7.82 -13.80
N ILE A 109 8.36 -8.93 -13.08
CA ILE A 109 7.97 -10.25 -13.53
C ILE A 109 6.57 -10.52 -12.97
N VAL A 110 5.60 -10.62 -13.88
CA VAL A 110 4.19 -10.83 -13.55
C VAL A 110 3.87 -12.31 -13.67
N SER A 111 3.31 -12.88 -12.62
CA SER A 111 2.87 -14.28 -12.57
C SER A 111 1.43 -14.35 -12.04
N THR A 112 0.63 -15.20 -12.67
CA THR A 112 -0.72 -15.54 -12.19
C THR A 112 -0.69 -16.93 -11.58
N SER A 113 -1.30 -17.10 -10.40
CA SER A 113 -1.46 -18.42 -9.79
C SER A 113 -2.51 -19.22 -10.56
N THR A 114 -2.08 -19.92 -11.61
CA THR A 114 -2.94 -20.60 -12.60
C THR A 114 -3.31 -22.03 -12.22
N ASN A 115 -2.50 -22.71 -11.39
CA ASN A 115 -2.55 -24.16 -11.20
C ASN A 115 -3.88 -24.67 -10.60
N TYR A 116 -4.59 -23.88 -9.78
CA TYR A 116 -5.90 -24.27 -9.25
C TYR A 116 -7.08 -23.67 -10.04
N GLN A 117 -6.83 -22.57 -10.76
CA GLN A 117 -7.87 -21.83 -11.49
C GLN A 117 -8.41 -22.58 -12.70
N HIS A 118 -7.60 -23.40 -13.38
CA HIS A 118 -8.06 -24.14 -14.56
C HIS A 118 -9.17 -25.15 -14.23
N LYS A 119 -9.20 -25.69 -13.01
CA LYS A 119 -10.21 -26.66 -12.56
C LYS A 119 -11.54 -25.99 -12.16
N ILE A 120 -11.49 -24.77 -11.61
CA ILE A 120 -12.68 -24.00 -11.20
C ILE A 120 -13.33 -23.24 -12.36
N LYS A 121 -12.54 -22.68 -13.29
CA LYS A 121 -13.06 -21.88 -14.41
C LYS A 121 -13.95 -22.67 -15.39
N LYS A 122 -13.90 -24.00 -15.35
CA LYS A 122 -14.81 -24.87 -16.12
C LYS A 122 -16.22 -24.94 -15.52
N ASN A 123 -16.42 -24.48 -14.28
CA ASN A 123 -17.64 -24.75 -13.51
C ASN A 123 -18.47 -23.50 -13.13
N THR A 124 -17.97 -22.28 -13.30
CA THR A 124 -18.70 -21.05 -12.91
C THR A 124 -18.39 -19.86 -13.82
N ASN A 125 -19.42 -19.10 -14.20
CA ASN A 125 -19.34 -17.86 -14.98
C ASN A 125 -19.01 -16.62 -14.11
N ASP A 126 -18.63 -16.80 -12.85
CA ASP A 126 -18.32 -15.69 -11.94
C ASP A 126 -16.97 -15.05 -12.23
N THR A 127 -16.90 -13.74 -12.06
CA THR A 127 -15.68 -12.94 -12.09
C THR A 127 -14.77 -13.31 -10.92
N VAL A 128 -13.97 -14.36 -11.08
CA VAL A 128 -13.01 -14.82 -10.08
C VAL A 128 -12.01 -13.71 -9.73
N ASN A 129 -11.96 -13.31 -8.45
CA ASN A 129 -10.97 -12.39 -7.89
C ASN A 129 -9.57 -13.02 -7.97
N THR A 130 -8.92 -12.85 -9.12
CA THR A 130 -7.61 -13.45 -9.40
C THR A 130 -6.51 -12.59 -8.80
N ALA A 131 -5.79 -13.07 -7.80
CA ALA A 131 -4.62 -12.35 -7.30
C ALA A 131 -3.47 -12.41 -8.32
N ILE A 132 -2.84 -11.27 -8.58
CA ILE A 132 -1.64 -11.17 -9.43
C ILE A 132 -0.43 -11.01 -8.52
N ARG A 133 0.58 -11.85 -8.72
CA ARG A 133 1.87 -11.71 -8.03
C ARG A 133 2.85 -11.05 -8.97
N VAL A 134 3.44 -9.94 -8.51
CA VAL A 134 4.47 -9.22 -9.26
C VAL A 134 5.76 -9.23 -8.47
N ARG A 135 6.81 -9.79 -9.08
CA ARG A 135 8.17 -9.77 -8.55
C ARG A 135 8.97 -8.70 -9.27
N LEU A 136 9.32 -7.65 -8.55
CA LEU A 136 10.16 -6.57 -9.05
C LEU A 136 11.64 -6.90 -8.78
N VAL A 137 12.42 -7.05 -9.85
CA VAL A 137 13.88 -7.22 -9.79
C VAL A 137 14.52 -5.84 -9.82
N LEU A 138 15.29 -5.54 -8.78
CA LEU A 138 15.90 -4.24 -8.56
C LEU A 138 17.37 -4.25 -9.00
N PRO A 139 17.84 -3.21 -9.70
CA PRO A 139 19.27 -3.07 -10.05
C PRO A 139 20.12 -2.63 -8.86
N ARG A 140 19.49 -2.14 -7.78
CA ARG A 140 20.17 -1.78 -6.54
C ARG A 140 19.37 -2.31 -5.35
N PRO A 141 20.02 -3.01 -4.40
CA PRO A 141 19.36 -3.50 -3.21
C PRO A 141 18.73 -2.36 -2.38
N VAL A 142 17.46 -2.51 -2.02
CA VAL A 142 16.72 -1.54 -1.18
C VAL A 142 16.25 -2.22 0.10
N LYS A 143 16.37 -1.54 1.24
CA LYS A 143 15.79 -1.99 2.51
C LYS A 143 14.36 -1.47 2.60
N VAL A 144 13.39 -2.36 2.76
CA VAL A 144 11.97 -2.04 2.92
C VAL A 144 11.51 -2.48 4.30
N GLN A 145 10.85 -1.60 5.04
CA GLN A 145 10.27 -1.94 6.33
C GLN A 145 8.86 -2.51 6.16
N ALA A 146 8.39 -3.29 7.15
CA ALA A 146 7.07 -3.88 7.10
C ALA A 146 5.97 -2.80 7.04
N GLY A 147 5.00 -2.98 6.14
CA GLY A 147 3.91 -2.03 5.90
C GLY A 147 4.22 -0.91 4.91
N GLN A 148 5.47 -0.76 4.47
CA GLN A 148 5.82 0.23 3.46
C GLN A 148 5.34 -0.16 2.06
N TYR A 149 5.11 0.85 1.23
CA TYR A 149 4.68 0.69 -0.15
C TYR A 149 5.65 1.36 -1.13
N ILE A 150 5.53 1.03 -2.40
CA ILE A 150 6.28 1.67 -3.48
C ILE A 150 5.31 2.19 -4.54
N ASN A 151 5.65 3.30 -5.18
CA ASN A 151 4.96 3.75 -6.37
C ASN A 151 5.60 3.07 -7.58
N LEU A 152 4.83 2.26 -8.29
CA LEU A 152 5.29 1.50 -9.46
C LEU A 152 4.82 2.17 -10.75
N TRP A 153 5.72 2.30 -11.71
CA TRP A 153 5.48 2.79 -13.05
C TRP A 153 5.86 1.72 -14.07
N MET A 154 4.88 1.25 -14.84
CA MET A 154 5.09 0.25 -15.89
C MET A 154 4.57 0.80 -17.23
N PRO A 155 5.41 1.56 -17.96
CA PRO A 155 4.95 2.27 -19.15
C PRO A 155 4.49 1.34 -20.29
N SER A 156 4.98 0.10 -20.33
CA SER A 156 4.70 -0.86 -21.41
C SER A 156 3.42 -1.67 -21.24
N VAL A 157 2.66 -1.48 -20.15
CA VAL A 157 1.47 -2.28 -19.85
C VAL A 157 0.25 -1.80 -20.63
N SER A 158 0.02 -0.49 -20.73
CA SER A 158 -1.04 0.09 -21.56
C SER A 158 -0.65 1.48 -22.04
N LEU A 159 -1.33 1.97 -23.09
CA LEU A 159 -1.09 3.33 -23.62
C LEU A 159 -1.32 4.42 -22.54
N SER A 160 -2.29 4.21 -21.63
CA SER A 160 -2.54 5.11 -20.51
C SER A 160 -1.53 4.94 -19.37
N SER A 161 -0.94 3.75 -19.21
CA SER A 161 0.04 3.44 -18.15
C SER A 161 1.33 4.27 -18.27
N TRP A 162 1.64 4.79 -19.46
CA TRP A 162 2.81 5.64 -19.67
C TRP A 162 2.82 6.87 -18.76
N ALA A 163 1.66 7.46 -18.46
CA ALA A 163 1.55 8.67 -17.64
C ALA A 163 1.16 8.41 -16.18
N GLN A 164 1.06 7.14 -15.76
CA GLN A 164 0.42 6.72 -14.51
C GLN A 164 1.40 5.99 -13.58
N THR A 165 1.37 6.33 -12.30
CA THR A 165 2.13 5.62 -11.25
C THR A 165 1.18 5.23 -10.12
N HIS A 166 1.25 4.00 -9.64
CA HIS A 166 0.34 3.52 -8.59
C HIS A 166 1.07 3.02 -7.35
N PRO A 167 0.55 3.32 -6.15
CA PRO A 167 1.09 2.79 -4.91
C PRO A 167 0.72 1.32 -4.75
N PHE A 168 1.71 0.47 -4.49
CA PHE A 168 1.53 -0.94 -4.16
C PHE A 168 2.32 -1.31 -2.92
N VAL A 169 1.66 -2.04 -2.03
CA VAL A 169 2.28 -2.53 -0.79
C VAL A 169 3.26 -3.63 -1.11
N VAL A 170 4.42 -3.57 -0.45
CA VAL A 170 5.45 -4.59 -0.58
C VAL A 170 5.13 -5.74 0.37
N THR A 171 4.95 -6.95 -0.16
CA THR A 171 4.64 -8.14 0.65
C THR A 171 5.89 -8.88 1.11
N SER A 172 6.99 -8.78 0.36
CA SER A 172 8.29 -9.31 0.79
C SER A 172 8.91 -8.45 1.88
N TRP A 173 9.50 -9.07 2.90
CA TRP A 173 10.27 -8.40 3.93
C TRP A 173 11.54 -9.19 4.22
N SER A 174 12.66 -8.48 4.44
CA SER A 174 13.87 -9.06 5.03
C SER A 174 14.58 -8.06 5.94
N CYS A 175 15.44 -8.56 6.83
CA CYS A 175 16.24 -7.70 7.71
C CYS A 175 17.34 -6.92 6.96
N ARG A 176 17.76 -7.42 5.79
CA ARG A 176 18.81 -6.85 4.92
C ARG A 176 18.20 -6.08 3.74
N LYS A 177 19.05 -5.49 2.91
CA LYS A 177 18.59 -4.93 1.63
C LYS A 177 18.20 -6.08 0.69
N GLN A 178 17.16 -5.86 -0.10
CA GLN A 178 16.60 -6.85 -1.02
C GLN A 178 16.83 -6.43 -2.46
N ASP A 179 17.23 -7.38 -3.30
CA ASP A 179 17.33 -7.22 -4.76
C ASP A 179 16.01 -7.55 -5.47
N THR A 180 15.08 -8.17 -4.75
CA THR A 180 13.75 -8.51 -5.25
C THR A 180 12.68 -8.06 -4.27
N LEU A 181 11.64 -7.43 -4.79
CA LEU A 181 10.44 -7.07 -4.05
C LEU A 181 9.25 -7.82 -4.61
N ASP A 182 8.53 -8.55 -3.76
CA ASP A 182 7.27 -9.19 -4.16
C ASP A 182 6.10 -8.26 -3.80
N LEU A 183 5.15 -8.14 -4.73
CA LEU A 183 3.92 -7.37 -4.63
C LEU A 183 2.73 -8.31 -4.86
N LEU A 184 1.67 -8.14 -4.08
CA LEU A 184 0.39 -8.83 -4.28
C LEU A 184 -0.66 -7.80 -4.73
N LEU A 185 -1.21 -8.02 -5.92
CA LEU A 185 -2.10 -7.07 -6.58
C LEU A 185 -3.49 -7.66 -6.71
N GLN A 186 -4.47 -6.84 -6.33
CA GLN A 186 -5.86 -7.04 -6.70
C GLN A 186 -6.10 -6.42 -8.08
N PRO A 187 -6.68 -7.15 -9.04
CA PRO A 187 -7.18 -6.56 -10.27
C PRO A 187 -8.24 -5.51 -9.96
N ARG A 188 -7.88 -4.24 -10.11
CA ARG A 188 -8.80 -3.10 -10.12
C ARG A 188 -8.80 -2.45 -11.51
N SER A 189 -9.81 -1.65 -11.80
CA SER A 189 -9.92 -0.94 -13.08
C SER A 189 -8.62 -0.20 -13.44
N GLY A 190 -8.23 -0.22 -14.72
CA GLY A 190 -7.03 0.45 -15.22
C GLY A 190 -5.84 -0.51 -15.41
N ILE A 191 -4.67 -0.15 -14.88
CA ILE A 191 -3.42 -0.89 -15.10
C ILE A 191 -3.51 -2.34 -14.61
N SER A 192 -4.08 -2.56 -13.42
CA SER A 192 -4.14 -3.90 -12.84
C SER A 192 -5.05 -4.87 -13.63
N THR A 193 -6.13 -4.38 -14.24
CA THR A 193 -6.90 -5.18 -15.22
C THR A 193 -6.12 -5.43 -16.51
N ALA A 194 -5.38 -4.43 -17.01
CA ALA A 194 -4.56 -4.60 -18.20
C ALA A 194 -3.44 -5.65 -17.98
N LEU A 195 -2.79 -5.61 -16.80
CA LEU A 195 -1.84 -6.63 -16.37
C LEU A 195 -2.47 -8.02 -16.32
N LEU A 196 -3.68 -8.13 -15.77
CA LEU A 196 -4.38 -9.42 -15.70
C LEU A 196 -4.65 -9.99 -17.10
N HIS A 197 -5.10 -9.14 -18.03
CA HIS A 197 -5.37 -9.56 -19.40
C HIS A 197 -4.10 -10.04 -20.11
N GLN A 198 -3.00 -9.31 -19.96
CA GLN A 198 -1.72 -9.70 -20.55
C GLN A 198 -1.18 -10.99 -19.92
N ALA A 199 -1.20 -11.11 -18.59
CA ALA A 199 -0.77 -12.31 -17.89
C ALA A 199 -1.59 -13.55 -18.32
N ARG A 200 -2.91 -13.41 -18.44
CA ARG A 200 -3.79 -14.48 -18.92
C ARG A 200 -3.54 -14.86 -20.38
N ALA A 201 -3.12 -13.93 -21.23
CA ALA A 201 -2.83 -14.21 -22.63
C ALA A 201 -1.59 -15.11 -22.80
N VAL A 202 -0.66 -15.08 -21.85
CA VAL A 202 0.59 -15.87 -21.90
C VAL A 202 0.44 -17.26 -21.23
N GLY A 203 -0.62 -17.50 -20.45
CA GLY A 203 -0.91 -18.81 -19.88
C GLY A 203 -0.01 -19.17 -18.69
N GLU A 204 0.66 -20.33 -18.73
CA GLU A 204 1.52 -20.86 -17.66
C GLU A 204 2.90 -20.16 -17.53
N GLY A 205 3.10 -19.05 -18.24
CA GLY A 205 4.34 -18.28 -18.24
C GLY A 205 4.35 -17.10 -17.27
N SER A 206 5.53 -16.49 -17.14
CA SER A 206 5.68 -15.17 -16.54
C SER A 206 6.01 -14.13 -17.62
N ILE A 207 5.51 -12.90 -17.45
CA ILE A 207 5.78 -11.81 -18.39
C ILE A 207 6.67 -10.78 -17.70
N SER A 208 7.72 -10.34 -18.40
CA SER A 208 8.60 -9.29 -17.91
C SER A 208 8.26 -7.94 -18.55
N PHE A 209 8.03 -6.94 -17.71
CA PHE A 209 7.86 -5.54 -18.12
C PHE A 209 9.00 -4.68 -17.59
N LEU A 210 9.34 -3.62 -18.33
CA LEU A 210 10.14 -2.53 -17.78
C LEU A 210 9.33 -1.87 -16.67
N ALA A 211 9.92 -1.74 -15.50
CA ALA A 211 9.23 -1.21 -14.34
C ALA A 211 10.15 -0.27 -13.57
N PHE A 212 9.72 0.97 -13.39
CA PHE A 212 10.40 1.92 -12.53
C PHE A 212 9.66 2.04 -11.21
N PHE A 213 10.39 2.35 -10.13
CA PHE A 213 9.77 2.52 -8.84
C PHE A 213 10.27 3.78 -8.11
N SER A 214 9.43 4.30 -7.23
CA SER A 214 9.76 5.32 -6.24
C SER A 214 9.35 4.82 -4.86
N GLY A 215 10.25 4.91 -3.88
CA GLY A 215 10.03 4.42 -2.52
C GLY A 215 11.30 3.84 -1.90
N PRO A 216 11.20 3.21 -0.72
CA PRO A 216 9.97 2.88 -0.01
C PRO A 216 9.32 4.12 0.62
N HIS A 217 7.99 4.13 0.63
CA HIS A 217 7.13 5.14 1.23
C HIS A 217 6.33 4.52 2.37
N GLY A 218 5.74 5.37 3.21
CA GLY A 218 4.97 4.93 4.37
C GLY A 218 5.82 4.71 5.62
N ILE A 219 5.14 4.48 6.73
CA ILE A 219 5.72 4.36 8.07
C ILE A 219 5.48 2.92 8.56
N SER A 220 6.48 2.33 9.23
CA SER A 220 6.37 1.00 9.83
C SER A 220 6.01 1.11 11.31
N GLU A 221 5.04 0.33 11.76
CA GLU A 221 4.70 0.25 13.18
C GLU A 221 5.74 -0.60 13.95
N PRO A 222 6.22 -0.16 15.13
CA PRO A 222 7.15 -0.93 15.96
C PRO A 222 6.44 -2.09 16.68
N VAL A 223 6.23 -3.19 15.96
CA VAL A 223 5.57 -4.41 16.46
C VAL A 223 6.38 -5.22 17.47
N SER A 224 7.68 -4.95 17.63
CA SER A 224 8.60 -5.79 18.41
C SER A 224 8.48 -5.67 19.93
N HIS A 225 7.77 -4.65 20.43
CA HIS A 225 7.61 -4.38 21.87
C HIS A 225 6.34 -5.01 22.47
N TYR A 226 5.50 -5.64 21.65
CA TYR A 226 4.25 -6.24 22.10
C TYR A 226 4.43 -7.73 22.32
N GLU A 227 3.87 -8.24 23.42
CA GLU A 227 3.88 -9.68 23.76
C GLU A 227 2.91 -10.44 22.85
N THR A 228 1.70 -9.91 22.67
CA THR A 228 0.64 -10.49 21.85
C THR A 228 0.31 -9.57 20.69
N VAL A 229 0.31 -10.10 19.46
CA VAL A 229 -0.11 -9.35 18.27
C VAL A 229 -1.26 -10.07 17.58
N LEU A 230 -2.44 -9.46 17.64
CA LEU A 230 -3.62 -9.88 16.90
C LEU A 230 -3.67 -9.10 15.58
N VAL A 231 -3.55 -9.81 14.47
CA VAL A 231 -3.59 -9.20 13.15
C VAL A 231 -4.89 -9.56 12.45
N ILE A 232 -5.65 -8.54 12.05
CA ILE A 232 -6.94 -8.68 11.42
C ILE A 232 -6.85 -8.15 9.99
N ALA A 233 -7.14 -9.02 9.02
CA ALA A 233 -7.18 -8.68 7.61
C ALA A 233 -8.55 -9.00 7.02
N SER A 234 -8.98 -8.24 6.02
CA SER A 234 -10.09 -8.63 5.14
C SER A 234 -9.66 -8.62 3.68
N GLU A 235 -10.11 -9.58 2.88
CA GLU A 235 -9.82 -9.62 1.43
C GLU A 235 -8.31 -9.49 1.13
N PHE A 236 -7.94 -8.57 0.23
CA PHE A 236 -6.55 -8.26 -0.12
C PHE A 236 -5.78 -7.48 0.97
N GLY A 237 -6.41 -7.10 2.08
CA GLY A 237 -5.74 -6.49 3.24
C GLY A 237 -4.60 -7.36 3.80
N ILE A 238 -4.62 -8.67 3.51
CA ILE A 238 -3.53 -9.59 3.82
C ILE A 238 -2.18 -9.14 3.27
N ALA A 239 -2.16 -8.46 2.11
CA ALA A 239 -0.92 -7.95 1.49
C ALA A 239 -0.16 -7.00 2.43
N ALA A 240 -0.87 -6.17 3.20
CA ALA A 240 -0.27 -5.24 4.15
C ALA A 240 0.24 -5.93 5.41
N VAL A 241 -0.35 -7.07 5.76
CA VAL A 241 -0.09 -7.81 6.99
C VAL A 241 1.09 -8.77 6.85
N ILE A 242 1.22 -9.46 5.72
CA ILE A 242 2.30 -10.43 5.45
C ILE A 242 3.70 -9.93 5.83
N PRO A 243 4.15 -8.71 5.44
CA PRO A 243 5.50 -8.27 5.79
C PRO A 243 5.69 -8.07 7.30
N TYR A 244 4.62 -7.75 8.05
CA TYR A 244 4.68 -7.69 9.51
C TYR A 244 4.77 -9.09 10.13
N LEU A 245 4.01 -10.06 9.61
CA LEU A 245 4.10 -11.46 10.06
C LEU A 245 5.52 -12.00 9.88
N ARG A 246 6.13 -11.79 8.69
CA ARG A 246 7.55 -12.16 8.45
C ARG A 246 8.49 -11.50 9.43
N LYS A 247 8.32 -10.20 9.68
CA LYS A 247 9.16 -9.43 10.61
C LYS A 247 9.06 -9.97 12.05
N MET A 248 7.86 -10.30 12.51
CA MET A 248 7.64 -10.81 13.87
C MET A 248 8.15 -12.24 14.04
N ILE A 249 7.88 -13.13 13.08
CA ILE A 249 8.40 -14.52 13.11
C ILE A 249 9.93 -14.52 13.07
N TYR A 250 10.54 -13.69 12.22
CA TYR A 250 11.99 -13.51 12.22
C TYR A 250 12.51 -12.95 13.54
N GLY A 251 11.81 -11.96 14.12
CA GLY A 251 12.17 -11.36 15.41
C GLY A 251 12.13 -12.37 16.55
N TYR A 252 11.13 -13.26 16.55
CA TYR A 252 11.02 -14.39 17.48
C TYR A 252 12.17 -15.38 17.29
N ASN A 253 12.39 -15.84 16.05
CA ASN A 253 13.46 -16.80 15.71
C ASN A 253 14.88 -16.30 16.03
N THR A 254 15.07 -14.98 16.10
CA THR A 254 16.35 -14.34 16.41
C THR A 254 16.43 -13.81 17.84
N CYS A 255 15.41 -14.04 18.67
CA CYS A 255 15.30 -13.52 20.04
C CYS A 255 15.47 -12.00 20.12
N THR A 256 15.01 -11.27 19.10
CA THR A 256 15.08 -9.79 19.03
C THR A 256 13.73 -9.11 19.25
N SER A 257 12.65 -9.88 19.36
CA SER A 257 11.29 -9.41 19.62
C SER A 257 10.76 -9.91 20.96
N GLN A 258 9.90 -9.14 21.61
CA GLN A 258 9.16 -9.57 22.80
C GLN A 258 7.88 -10.36 22.46
N THR A 259 7.59 -10.52 21.16
CA THR A 259 6.39 -11.20 20.67
C THR A 259 6.44 -12.69 20.98
N ARG A 260 5.48 -13.15 21.79
CA ARG A 260 5.28 -14.55 22.16
C ARG A 260 4.06 -15.18 21.49
N ARG A 261 3.16 -14.36 20.94
CA ARG A 261 1.90 -14.84 20.33
C ARG A 261 1.50 -13.98 19.14
N ILE A 262 1.27 -14.62 18.01
CA ILE A 262 0.79 -13.98 16.77
C ILE A 262 -0.46 -14.71 16.29
N HIS A 263 -1.60 -14.01 16.24
CA HIS A 263 -2.84 -14.56 15.71
C HIS A 263 -3.28 -13.77 14.48
N LEU A 264 -3.32 -14.44 13.32
CA LEU A 264 -3.90 -13.87 12.10
C LEU A 264 -5.37 -14.29 11.99
N VAL A 265 -6.27 -13.31 12.01
CA VAL A 265 -7.69 -13.47 11.69
C VAL A 265 -7.95 -12.86 10.32
N TRP A 266 -8.31 -13.70 9.35
CA TRP A 266 -8.50 -13.27 7.97
C TRP A 266 -9.91 -13.53 7.49
N GLN A 267 -10.68 -12.46 7.20
CA GLN A 267 -12.04 -12.56 6.69
C GLN A 267 -12.06 -12.46 5.15
N LEU A 268 -12.80 -13.37 4.52
CA LEU A 268 -12.93 -13.52 3.06
C LEU A 268 -14.38 -13.72 2.62
N GLU A 269 -14.72 -13.17 1.46
CA GLU A 269 -15.95 -13.48 0.74
C GLU A 269 -15.84 -14.83 0.00
N SER A 270 -14.72 -15.06 -0.69
CA SER A 270 -14.42 -16.29 -1.44
C SER A 270 -13.06 -16.89 -1.08
N LEU A 271 -12.89 -18.20 -1.35
CA LEU A 271 -11.64 -18.92 -1.07
C LEU A 271 -10.53 -18.63 -2.10
N ASP A 272 -10.84 -17.91 -3.19
CA ASP A 272 -9.92 -17.75 -4.33
C ASP A 272 -8.61 -17.05 -3.92
N ILE A 273 -8.71 -16.00 -3.09
CA ILE A 273 -7.56 -15.25 -2.59
C ILE A 273 -6.76 -16.11 -1.61
N ALA A 274 -7.42 -16.89 -0.75
CA ALA A 274 -6.76 -17.83 0.14
C ALA A 274 -5.95 -18.87 -0.62
N ILE A 275 -6.54 -19.49 -1.65
CA ILE A 275 -5.83 -20.46 -2.50
C ILE A 275 -4.64 -19.79 -3.20
N ALA A 276 -4.83 -18.60 -3.76
CA ALA A 276 -3.76 -17.89 -4.46
C ALA A 276 -2.60 -17.48 -3.54
N THR A 277 -2.85 -17.29 -2.24
CA THR A 277 -1.84 -16.93 -1.23
C THR A 277 -1.41 -18.11 -0.37
N GLN A 278 -1.92 -19.32 -0.63
CA GLN A 278 -1.67 -20.51 0.19
C GLN A 278 -0.17 -20.82 0.33
N GLU A 279 0.60 -20.75 -0.75
CA GLU A 279 2.06 -20.93 -0.71
C GLU A 279 2.74 -19.91 0.20
N LEU A 280 2.26 -18.67 0.17
CA LEU A 280 2.81 -17.59 0.99
C LEU A 280 2.50 -17.81 2.46
N LEU A 281 1.26 -18.20 2.79
CA LEU A 281 0.86 -18.54 4.16
C LEU A 281 1.58 -19.78 4.69
N ASN A 282 1.73 -20.81 3.88
CA ASN A 282 2.51 -22.00 4.24
C ASN A 282 3.96 -21.62 4.53
N SER A 283 4.59 -20.76 3.70
CA SER A 283 5.96 -20.31 3.98
C SER A 283 6.11 -19.59 5.32
N LEU A 284 5.08 -18.84 5.77
CA LEU A 284 5.10 -18.20 7.09
C LEU A 284 5.03 -19.22 8.22
N LEU A 285 4.21 -20.27 8.05
CA LEU A 285 4.12 -21.35 9.03
C LEU A 285 5.40 -22.18 9.05
N GLU A 286 5.99 -22.46 7.88
CA GLU A 286 7.28 -23.14 7.76
C GLU A 286 8.42 -22.33 8.41
N ASP A 287 8.37 -21.00 8.42
CA ASP A 287 9.40 -20.19 9.09
C ASP A 287 9.28 -20.19 10.63
N ASP A 288 8.14 -20.61 11.20
CA ASP A 288 7.85 -20.60 12.66
C ASP A 288 8.27 -21.92 13.33
N ILE A 289 9.58 -22.12 13.57
CA ILE A 289 10.14 -23.42 14.01
C ILE A 289 10.78 -23.40 15.41
N LEU A 290 11.01 -22.25 16.05
CA LEU A 290 11.86 -22.22 17.26
C LEU A 290 11.26 -23.05 18.43
N ASP A 291 11.97 -24.11 18.80
CA ASP A 291 11.74 -25.01 19.95
C ASP A 291 10.35 -25.68 20.07
N ASN A 292 9.67 -25.99 18.95
CA ASN A 292 8.28 -26.49 18.92
C ASN A 292 7.25 -25.54 19.57
N GLY A 293 7.67 -24.36 20.02
CA GLY A 293 6.84 -23.29 20.53
C GLY A 293 6.30 -22.49 19.36
N TYR A 294 5.25 -22.99 18.71
CA TYR A 294 4.58 -22.29 17.62
C TYR A 294 3.86 -21.05 18.14
N ILE A 295 4.37 -19.87 17.81
CA ILE A 295 3.73 -18.62 18.22
C ILE A 295 2.65 -18.16 17.23
N PHE A 296 2.72 -18.65 15.98
CA PHE A 296 1.88 -18.20 14.88
C PHE A 296 0.70 -19.14 14.60
N ALA A 297 -0.51 -18.59 14.63
CA ALA A 297 -1.76 -19.28 14.29
C ALA A 297 -2.58 -18.48 13.27
N ILE A 298 -3.27 -19.18 12.39
CA ILE A 298 -4.10 -18.57 11.33
C ILE A 298 -5.54 -19.06 11.44
N SER A 299 -6.49 -18.14 11.53
CA SER A 299 -7.93 -18.39 11.45
C SER A 299 -8.50 -17.66 10.24
N ILE A 300 -8.89 -18.40 9.22
CA ILE A 300 -9.47 -17.89 7.98
C ILE A 300 -10.98 -18.06 8.04
N TYR A 301 -11.74 -16.98 7.90
CA TYR A 301 -13.20 -16.98 7.95
C TYR A 301 -13.76 -16.71 6.55
N VAL A 302 -14.55 -17.64 6.01
CA VAL A 302 -15.17 -17.48 4.68
C VAL A 302 -16.68 -17.32 4.83
N LYS A 303 -17.20 -16.16 4.39
CA LYS A 303 -18.62 -15.80 4.53
C LYS A 303 -19.54 -16.73 3.74
N ASN A 304 -19.20 -17.01 2.48
CA ASN A 304 -20.02 -17.82 1.56
C ASN A 304 -19.42 -19.22 1.33
N GLY A 305 -18.78 -19.81 2.34
CA GLY A 305 -18.11 -21.09 2.22
C GLY A 305 -19.07 -22.27 1.98
N HIS A 306 -18.96 -22.93 0.81
CA HIS A 306 -19.65 -24.17 0.47
C HIS A 306 -18.92 -25.41 1.01
N PHE A 307 -18.61 -25.46 2.30
CA PHE A 307 -18.03 -26.63 2.94
C PHE A 307 -18.90 -27.14 4.09
N ILE A 308 -18.91 -28.47 4.27
CA ILE A 308 -19.89 -29.21 5.12
C ILE A 308 -19.55 -29.09 6.61
N LYS A 309 -18.26 -29.05 6.96
CA LYS A 309 -17.77 -28.92 8.35
C LYS A 309 -17.64 -27.44 8.73
N ASN A 310 -17.88 -27.11 10.00
CA ASN A 310 -17.70 -25.71 10.46
C ASN A 310 -16.22 -25.29 10.51
N GLU A 311 -15.31 -26.27 10.64
CA GLU A 311 -13.86 -26.07 10.74
C GLU A 311 -13.11 -27.09 9.87
N LEU A 312 -12.13 -26.63 9.11
CA LEU A 312 -11.27 -27.46 8.25
C LEU A 312 -9.82 -26.97 8.31
N PRO A 313 -8.81 -27.85 8.39
CA PRO A 313 -7.43 -27.42 8.26
C PRO A 313 -7.17 -26.87 6.84
N PHE A 314 -6.36 -25.81 6.76
CA PHE A 314 -6.00 -25.12 5.53
C PHE A 314 -4.50 -25.24 5.24
N GLY A 315 -4.15 -25.65 4.03
CA GLY A 315 -2.75 -25.82 3.64
C GLY A 315 -2.16 -27.14 4.13
N ARG A 316 -0.84 -27.14 4.42
CA ARG A 316 -0.10 -28.35 4.80
C ARG A 316 0.04 -28.53 6.30
N HIS A 317 -0.21 -27.47 7.06
CA HIS A 317 -0.06 -27.45 8.51
C HIS A 317 -1.44 -27.46 9.18
N GLU A 318 -1.56 -28.14 10.32
CA GLU A 318 -2.78 -28.15 11.13
C GLU A 318 -3.02 -26.84 11.91
N ARG A 319 -2.13 -25.85 11.74
CA ARG A 319 -2.14 -24.54 12.44
C ARG A 319 -2.92 -23.44 11.72
N ALA A 320 -3.35 -23.69 10.49
CA ALA A 320 -4.25 -22.81 9.76
C ALA A 320 -5.62 -23.46 9.68
N VAL A 321 -6.65 -22.79 10.20
CA VAL A 321 -8.01 -23.33 10.27
C VAL A 321 -8.95 -22.42 9.49
N LEU A 322 -9.76 -23.05 8.64
CA LEU A 322 -10.83 -22.45 7.87
C LEU A 322 -12.14 -22.58 8.65
N HIS A 323 -12.73 -21.45 9.02
CA HIS A 323 -14.01 -21.34 9.71
C HIS A 323 -15.08 -20.81 8.75
N LYS A 324 -16.32 -21.30 8.93
CA LYS A 324 -17.48 -20.82 8.18
C LYS A 324 -18.11 -19.59 8.86
N GLY A 325 -18.40 -18.56 8.07
CA GLY A 325 -19.16 -17.39 8.52
C GLY A 325 -18.28 -16.18 8.88
N VAL A 326 -18.76 -15.36 9.80
CA VAL A 326 -18.11 -14.11 10.24
C VAL A 326 -17.44 -14.34 11.60
N PRO A 327 -16.21 -13.86 11.81
CA PRO A 327 -15.53 -13.96 13.10
C PRO A 327 -16.22 -13.14 14.18
N ASP A 328 -16.31 -13.71 15.38
CA ASP A 328 -16.71 -12.98 16.58
C ASP A 328 -15.50 -12.24 17.17
N TYR A 329 -15.31 -11.00 16.71
CA TYR A 329 -14.18 -10.17 17.13
C TYR A 329 -14.15 -9.89 18.63
N SER A 330 -15.29 -9.80 19.29
CA SER A 330 -15.36 -9.53 20.73
C SER A 330 -14.79 -10.70 21.53
N ASN A 331 -15.18 -11.92 21.15
CA ASN A 331 -14.68 -13.15 21.77
C ASN A 331 -13.22 -13.41 21.43
N ILE A 332 -12.79 -13.13 20.19
CA ILE A 332 -11.39 -13.29 19.80
C ILE A 332 -10.49 -12.29 20.54
N ILE A 333 -10.85 -11.00 20.56
CA ILE A 333 -10.05 -9.98 21.23
C ILE A 333 -9.98 -10.24 22.73
N SER A 334 -11.09 -10.59 23.38
CA SER A 334 -11.09 -10.93 24.81
C SER A 334 -10.24 -12.17 25.13
N SER A 335 -10.32 -13.21 24.30
CA SER A 335 -9.52 -14.43 24.47
C SER A 335 -8.02 -14.21 24.25
N GLU A 336 -7.62 -13.32 23.33
CA GLU A 336 -6.20 -13.02 23.11
C GLU A 336 -5.69 -12.00 24.14
N ALA A 337 -6.54 -11.05 24.58
CA ALA A 337 -6.21 -10.09 25.64
C ALA A 337 -6.06 -10.75 27.03
N SER A 338 -6.74 -11.87 27.29
CA SER A 338 -6.55 -12.61 28.54
C SER A 338 -5.16 -13.28 28.63
N GLY A 339 -4.47 -13.45 27.49
CA GLY A 339 -3.16 -14.07 27.46
C GLY A 339 -3.13 -15.55 27.87
N ASN A 340 -4.30 -16.22 27.94
CA ASN A 340 -4.41 -17.64 28.33
C ASN A 340 -3.76 -18.60 27.31
N ARG A 341 -3.53 -18.13 26.08
CA ARG A 341 -2.91 -18.91 25.00
C ARG A 341 -1.37 -18.85 25.02
N ILE A 342 -0.80 -18.11 25.96
CA ILE A 342 0.65 -18.08 26.19
C ILE A 342 0.93 -19.02 27.36
N GLU A 343 1.76 -20.03 27.13
CA GLU A 343 2.24 -20.90 28.20
C GLU A 343 3.13 -20.09 29.14
N ARG A 344 2.69 -19.90 30.38
CA ARG A 344 3.45 -19.23 31.44
C ARG A 344 3.85 -20.23 32.51
N LEU A 345 5.03 -20.03 33.09
CA LEU A 345 5.48 -20.83 34.22
C LEU A 345 4.65 -20.47 35.46
N PRO A 346 4.05 -21.45 36.16
CA PRO A 346 3.05 -21.21 37.21
C PRO A 346 3.58 -20.51 38.46
N GLU A 347 4.90 -20.39 38.64
CA GLU A 347 5.52 -19.83 39.84
C GLU A 347 6.13 -18.43 39.63
N ILE A 348 6.01 -17.85 38.43
CA ILE A 348 6.50 -16.51 38.12
C ILE A 348 5.30 -15.60 37.89
N TYR A 349 5.15 -14.55 38.70
CA TYR A 349 4.25 -13.44 38.42
C TYR A 349 4.76 -12.67 37.21
N ASP A 350 4.43 -13.14 36.00
CA ASP A 350 4.71 -12.42 34.76
C ASP A 350 3.54 -11.46 34.50
N GLU A 351 3.80 -10.15 34.59
CA GLU A 351 2.80 -9.15 34.21
C GLU A 351 2.41 -9.36 32.74
N HIS A 352 1.11 -9.28 32.43
CA HIS A 352 0.66 -9.36 31.05
C HIS A 352 1.29 -8.25 30.22
N GLY A 353 2.01 -8.63 29.17
CA GLY A 353 2.60 -7.70 28.24
C GLY A 353 1.54 -7.02 27.36
N GLN A 354 1.97 -5.95 26.69
CA GLN A 354 1.07 -5.17 25.85
C GLN A 354 0.59 -5.98 24.65
N MET A 355 -0.68 -5.79 24.30
CA MET A 355 -1.30 -6.39 23.12
C MET A 355 -1.48 -5.36 22.01
N LEU A 356 -1.11 -5.73 20.78
CA LEU A 356 -1.37 -4.91 19.60
C LEU A 356 -2.43 -5.56 18.71
N VAL A 357 -3.47 -4.81 18.37
CA VAL A 357 -4.47 -5.14 17.36
C VAL A 357 -4.15 -4.39 16.07
N MET A 358 -3.64 -5.09 15.07
CA MET A 358 -3.32 -4.52 13.75
C MET A 358 -4.46 -4.80 12.78
N ALA A 359 -4.96 -3.77 12.09
CA ALA A 359 -6.09 -3.90 11.18
C ALA A 359 -5.80 -3.40 9.75
N SER A 360 -6.01 -4.28 8.76
CA SER A 360 -6.16 -3.92 7.33
C SER A 360 -7.48 -4.48 6.83
N THR A 361 -8.56 -3.71 7.02
CA THR A 361 -9.94 -4.14 6.78
C THR A 361 -10.82 -3.06 6.18
N SER A 362 -12.05 -3.40 5.78
CA SER A 362 -13.04 -2.41 5.33
C SER A 362 -13.37 -1.37 6.42
N ASN A 363 -13.86 -0.19 6.00
CA ASN A 363 -14.16 0.93 6.91
C ASN A 363 -15.13 0.52 8.03
N VAL A 364 -16.21 -0.19 7.68
CA VAL A 364 -17.22 -0.66 8.63
C VAL A 364 -16.60 -1.55 9.70
N LEU A 365 -15.73 -2.46 9.28
CA LEU A 365 -15.06 -3.37 10.21
C LEU A 365 -14.05 -2.63 11.10
N ARG A 366 -13.34 -1.62 10.59
CA ARG A 366 -12.44 -0.81 11.42
C ARG A 366 -13.18 -0.04 12.51
N ASP A 367 -14.34 0.52 12.19
CA ASP A 367 -15.16 1.22 13.19
C ASP A 367 -15.69 0.27 14.27
N GLN A 368 -16.09 -0.94 13.88
CA GLN A 368 -16.46 -2.00 14.83
C GLN A 368 -15.29 -2.38 15.74
N LEU A 369 -14.10 -2.64 15.18
CA LEU A 369 -12.90 -2.98 15.94
C LEU A 369 -12.50 -1.85 16.90
N ARG A 370 -12.58 -0.59 16.45
CA ARG A 370 -12.27 0.57 17.28
C ARG A 370 -13.21 0.65 18.49
N ASN A 371 -14.49 0.35 18.31
CA ASN A 371 -15.46 0.30 19.40
C ASN A 371 -15.17 -0.83 20.40
N ILE A 372 -14.77 -2.01 19.92
CA ILE A 372 -14.42 -3.14 20.80
C ILE A 372 -13.14 -2.83 21.58
N VAL A 373 -12.07 -2.40 20.91
CA VAL A 373 -10.76 -2.14 21.54
C VAL A 373 -10.83 -1.02 22.58
N ARG A 374 -11.73 -0.03 22.41
CA ARG A 374 -11.97 1.01 23.43
C ARG A 374 -12.30 0.42 24.81
N GLY A 375 -12.98 -0.72 24.88
CA GLY A 375 -13.27 -1.40 26.14
C GLY A 375 -12.05 -2.04 26.82
N TYR A 376 -10.97 -2.27 26.06
CA TYR A 376 -9.76 -2.97 26.53
C TYR A 376 -8.54 -2.06 26.68
N LEU A 377 -8.69 -0.74 26.56
CA LEU A 377 -7.58 0.21 26.74
C LEU A 377 -6.95 0.11 28.14
N HIS A 378 -7.74 -0.20 29.16
CA HIS A 378 -7.25 -0.43 30.52
C HIS A 378 -6.40 -1.70 30.67
N HIS A 379 -6.51 -2.65 29.73
CA HIS A 379 -5.75 -3.90 29.67
C HIS A 379 -4.53 -3.79 28.74
N GLN A 380 -4.02 -2.57 28.52
CA GLN A 380 -2.86 -2.29 27.67
C GLN A 380 -3.00 -2.77 26.22
N VAL A 381 -4.24 -2.85 25.71
CA VAL A 381 -4.51 -3.18 24.30
C VAL A 381 -4.43 -1.90 23.46
N ARG A 382 -3.58 -1.90 22.44
CA ARG A 382 -3.47 -0.80 21.47
C ARG A 382 -3.94 -1.25 20.10
N MET A 383 -4.61 -0.37 19.36
CA MET A 383 -5.00 -0.60 17.97
C MET A 383 -4.12 0.21 17.01
N SER A 384 -3.70 -0.42 15.91
CA SER A 384 -3.00 0.25 14.80
C SER A 384 -3.69 -0.09 13.48
N GLU A 385 -4.11 0.94 12.75
CA GLU A 385 -4.66 0.80 11.41
C GLU A 385 -3.53 0.91 10.39
N LEU A 386 -3.43 -0.09 9.50
CA LEU A 386 -2.40 -0.08 8.46
C LEU A 386 -2.73 0.93 7.35
N GLU A 387 -1.71 1.43 6.68
CA GLU A 387 -1.88 2.45 5.62
C GLU A 387 -2.69 1.91 4.44
N PHE A 388 -2.47 0.66 4.06
CA PHE A 388 -3.29 -0.01 3.06
C PHE A 388 -4.53 -0.61 3.70
N GLN A 389 -5.68 -0.21 3.15
CA GLN A 389 -6.99 -0.69 3.55
C GLN A 389 -7.73 -1.22 2.31
N PRO A 390 -8.27 -2.44 2.36
CA PRO A 390 -9.19 -2.91 1.31
C PRO A 390 -10.44 -2.02 1.32
N GLN A 391 -10.95 -1.73 0.12
CA GLN A 391 -12.17 -0.94 -0.06
C GLN A 391 -13.39 -1.83 -0.03
#